data_AF-A0A2J6H542-F1
#
_entry.id   AF-A0A2J6H542-F1
#
_cell.length_a   1.000
_cell.length_b   1.000
_cell.length_c   1.000
_cell.angle_alpha   90.00
_cell.angle_beta   90.00
_cell.angle_gamma   90.00
#
_symmetry.space_group_name_H-M   'P 1'
#
loop_
_entity.id
_entity.type
_entity.pdbx_description
1 polymer ?
#
loop_
_entity_poly.entity_id
_entity_poly.type
_entity_poly.pdbx_seq_one_letter_code
_entity_poly.pdbx_strand_id
1 'polypeptide(L)'
;MIGMPAYRRYLDKNARLPGVAGTVTLQFTVDSKGALSNFKVISGLGKAADNKAINLVKNGPGWLPSSAGITETVKLAIQFR
;
A
#
# COMPACT_ATOMS: atom_id res chain seq x y z
N MET A 1 6.64 -1.42 -13.78
CA MET A 1 5.51 -1.00 -12.93
C MET A 1 4.36 -1.96 -13.15
N ILE A 2 3.54 -2.29 -12.14
CA ILE A 2 2.43 -3.25 -12.29
C ILE A 2 1.07 -2.59 -12.09
N GLY A 3 0.05 -3.10 -12.79
CA GLY A 3 -1.33 -2.64 -12.59
C GLY A 3 -1.92 -3.10 -11.26
N MET A 4 -3.02 -2.44 -10.86
CA MET A 4 -3.74 -2.71 -9.60
C MET A 4 -4.08 -4.19 -9.33
N PRO A 5 -4.49 -5.01 -10.34
CA PRO A 5 -4.79 -6.42 -10.11
C PRO A 5 -3.57 -7.24 -9.67
N ALA A 6 -2.41 -7.01 -10.30
CA ALA A 6 -1.17 -7.68 -9.95
C ALA A 6 -0.65 -7.20 -8.58
N TYR A 7 -0.83 -5.90 -8.29
CA TYR A 7 -0.47 -5.33 -6.99
C TYR A 7 -1.32 -5.92 -5.85
N ARG A 8 -2.62 -6.09 -6.05
CA ARG A 8 -3.49 -6.80 -5.09
C ARG A 8 -3.03 -8.21 -4.82
N ARG A 9 -2.62 -8.97 -5.84
CA ARG A 9 -2.08 -10.33 -5.66
C ARG A 9 -0.77 -10.32 -4.87
N TYR A 10 0.09 -9.34 -5.11
CA TYR A 10 1.31 -9.15 -4.32
C TYR A 10 0.97 -8.86 -2.86
N LEU A 11 0.03 -7.95 -2.58
CA LEU A 11 -0.39 -7.64 -1.22
C LEU A 11 -0.98 -8.86 -0.52
N ASP A 12 -1.88 -9.60 -1.17
CA ASP A 12 -2.51 -10.79 -0.58
C ASP A 12 -1.47 -11.86 -0.18
N LYS A 13 -0.45 -12.06 -1.02
CA LYS A 13 0.63 -12.99 -0.71
C LYS A 13 1.50 -12.55 0.47
N ASN A 14 1.69 -11.25 0.68
CA ASN A 14 2.68 -10.73 1.61
C ASN A 14 2.08 -10.08 2.89
N ALA A 15 0.79 -9.73 2.88
CA ALA A 15 0.03 -9.15 3.99
C ALA A 15 -0.43 -10.23 4.97
N ARG A 16 0.53 -10.96 5.51
CA ARG A 16 0.31 -12.00 6.53
C ARG A 16 0.96 -11.57 7.84
N LEU A 17 0.18 -11.60 8.91
CA LEU A 17 0.66 -11.33 10.26
C LEU A 17 -0.07 -12.28 11.23
N PRO A 18 0.63 -13.27 11.83
CA PRO A 18 -0.01 -14.21 12.74
C PRO A 18 -0.70 -13.50 13.90
N GLY A 19 -1.94 -13.89 14.19
CA GLY A 19 -2.73 -13.29 15.29
C GLY A 19 -3.34 -11.92 14.98
N VAL A 20 -3.21 -11.40 13.76
CA VAL A 20 -3.87 -10.15 13.35
C VAL A 20 -4.67 -10.39 12.07
N ALA A 21 -5.98 -10.19 12.18
CA ALA A 21 -6.93 -10.23 11.07
C ALA A 21 -7.66 -8.90 10.97
N GLY A 22 -7.83 -8.39 9.76
CA GLY A 22 -8.54 -7.14 9.51
C GLY A 22 -7.97 -6.38 8.33
N THR A 23 -8.28 -5.08 8.24
CA THR A 23 -7.80 -4.22 7.14
C THR A 23 -7.05 -3.01 7.67
N VAL A 24 -5.85 -2.78 7.15
CA VAL A 24 -5.11 -1.53 7.34
C VAL A 24 -5.33 -0.64 6.13
N THR A 25 -5.82 0.58 6.33
CA THR A 25 -5.96 1.58 5.28
C THR A 25 -4.81 2.57 5.35
N LEU A 26 -4.02 2.62 4.28
CA LEU A 26 -2.96 3.59 4.08
C LEU A 26 -3.38 4.66 3.07
N GLN A 27 -2.85 5.84 3.26
CA GLN A 27 -2.88 6.93 2.30
C GLN A 27 -1.45 7.35 2.01
N PHE A 28 -1.09 7.49 0.75
CA PHE A 28 0.23 7.97 0.34
C PHE A 28 0.11 8.72 -0.98
N THR A 29 1.12 9.53 -1.27
CA THR A 29 1.21 10.33 -2.49
C THR A 29 2.16 9.63 -3.47
N VAL A 30 1.73 9.50 -4.72
CA VAL A 30 2.52 9.02 -5.84
C VAL A 30 2.79 10.20 -6.76
N ASP A 31 4.06 10.50 -7.01
CA ASP A 31 4.43 11.56 -7.95
C ASP A 31 4.37 11.08 -9.42
N SER A 32 4.59 12.00 -10.36
CA SER A 32 4.60 11.69 -11.79
C SER A 32 5.72 10.74 -12.23
N LYS A 33 6.75 10.52 -11.40
CA LYS A 33 7.86 9.59 -11.62
C LYS A 33 7.62 8.24 -10.93
N GLY A 34 6.50 8.07 -10.21
CA GLY A 34 6.18 6.87 -9.44
C GLY A 34 6.83 6.81 -8.06
N ALA A 35 7.45 7.89 -7.58
CA ALA A 35 8.00 7.97 -6.24
C ALA A 35 6.88 8.10 -5.21
N LEU A 36 7.00 7.33 -4.12
CA LEU A 36 6.01 7.27 -3.06
C LEU A 36 6.43 8.17 -1.90
N SER A 37 5.53 9.00 -1.42
CA SER A 37 5.77 9.94 -0.31
C SER A 37 4.53 10.11 0.55
N ASN A 38 4.66 10.83 1.67
CA ASN A 38 3.56 11.24 2.54
C ASN A 38 2.66 10.07 3.03
N PHE A 39 3.29 8.99 3.50
CA PHE A 39 2.59 7.82 4.04
C PHE A 39 1.86 8.17 5.34
N LYS A 40 0.56 7.90 5.37
CA LYS A 40 -0.32 8.08 6.51
C LYS A 40 -1.18 6.83 6.71
N VAL A 41 -1.26 6.36 7.95
CA VAL A 41 -2.22 5.31 8.33
C VAL A 41 -3.55 5.98 8.64
N ILE A 42 -4.58 5.67 7.87
CA ILE A 42 -5.94 6.19 8.06
C ILE A 42 -6.69 5.30 9.06
N SER A 43 -6.51 3.99 8.95
CA SER A 43 -7.09 3.01 9.86
C SER A 43 -6.09 1.87 10.00
N GLY A 44 -5.70 1.59 11.24
CA GLY A 44 -4.68 0.60 11.56
C GLY A 44 -5.24 -0.53 12.43
N LEU A 45 -4.54 -1.66 12.44
CA LEU A 45 -4.85 -2.80 13.31
C LEU A 45 -3.84 -2.91 14.47
N GLY A 46 -2.92 -1.95 14.56
CA GLY A 46 -1.86 -1.89 15.54
C GLY A 46 -0.49 -1.71 14.90
N LYS A 47 0.47 -1.22 15.69
CA LYS A 47 1.78 -0.76 15.22
C LYS A 47 2.53 -1.79 14.36
N ALA A 48 2.41 -3.08 14.67
CA ALA A 48 3.05 -4.15 13.90
C ALA A 48 2.44 -4.32 12.49
N ALA A 49 1.11 -4.36 12.40
CA ALA A 49 0.40 -4.46 11.12
C ALA A 49 0.59 -3.19 10.28
N ASP A 50 0.53 -2.02 10.91
CA ASP A 50 0.69 -0.73 10.25
C ASP A 50 2.09 -0.58 9.66
N ASN A 51 3.14 -0.91 10.43
CA ASN A 51 4.51 -0.89 9.95
C ASN A 51 4.72 -1.89 8.80
N LYS A 52 4.12 -3.09 8.89
CA LYS A 52 4.21 -4.08 7.81
C LYS A 52 3.49 -3.58 6.57
N ALA A 53 2.30 -3.01 6.69
CA ALA A 53 1.56 -2.41 5.61
C ALA A 53 2.39 -1.35 4.86
N ILE A 54 3.01 -0.43 5.60
CA ILE A 54 3.89 0.61 5.02
C ILE A 54 5.08 -0.03 4.31
N ASN A 55 5.73 -1.03 4.93
CA ASN A 55 6.86 -1.73 4.33
C ASN A 55 6.49 -2.50 3.06
N LEU A 56 5.31 -3.10 3.01
CA LEU A 56 4.81 -3.79 1.81
C LEU A 56 4.64 -2.83 0.64
N VAL A 57 4.17 -1.62 0.92
CA VAL A 57 4.01 -0.60 -0.12
C VAL A 57 5.34 -0.03 -0.56
N LYS A 58 6.25 0.28 0.39
CA LYS A 58 7.59 0.82 0.09
C LYS A 58 8.49 -0.15 -0.68
N ASN A 59 8.51 -1.42 -0.28
CA ASN A 59 9.31 -2.47 -0.92
C ASN A 59 8.55 -3.19 -2.03
N GLY A 60 7.31 -2.78 -2.29
CA GLY A 60 6.46 -3.39 -3.27
C GLY A 60 6.89 -3.06 -4.70
N PRO A 61 6.33 -3.78 -5.68
CA PRO A 61 6.51 -3.45 -7.08
C PRO A 61 5.96 -2.03 -7.36
N GLY A 62 6.73 -1.23 -8.09
CA GLY A 62 6.40 0.18 -8.34
C GLY A 62 4.97 0.38 -8.88
N TRP A 63 4.27 1.34 -8.28
CA TRP A 63 2.90 1.72 -8.61
C TRP A 63 2.84 2.43 -9.97
N LEU A 64 1.91 2.04 -10.84
CA LEU A 64 1.56 2.83 -12.03
C LEU A 64 0.50 3.86 -11.62
N PRO A 65 0.80 5.17 -11.63
CA PRO A 65 -0.24 6.19 -11.46
C PRO A 65 -1.28 6.06 -12.58
N SER A 66 -2.55 6.33 -12.26
CA SER A 66 -3.67 6.17 -13.21
C SER A 66 -3.59 7.12 -14.40
N SER A 67 -2.80 8.20 -14.29
CA SER A 67 -2.60 9.20 -15.32
C SER A 67 -1.14 9.64 -15.34
N ALA A 68 -0.50 9.53 -16.50
CA ALA A 68 0.86 10.00 -16.71
C ALA A 68 0.91 11.53 -16.48
N GLY A 69 1.63 11.97 -15.44
CA GLY A 69 1.99 13.38 -15.25
C GLY A 69 1.39 14.10 -14.04
N ILE A 70 0.56 13.45 -13.21
CA ILE A 70 -0.08 14.11 -12.06
C ILE A 70 0.33 13.43 -10.76
N THR A 71 0.64 14.25 -9.74
CA THR A 71 0.79 13.79 -8.36
C THR A 71 -0.58 13.37 -7.82
N GLU A 72 -0.74 12.09 -7.49
CA GLU A 72 -2.01 11.52 -7.03
C GLU A 72 -1.89 11.06 -5.58
N THR A 73 -2.93 11.32 -4.78
CA THR A 73 -3.03 10.73 -3.44
C THR A 73 -3.82 9.43 -3.52
N VAL A 74 -3.14 8.32 -3.28
CA VAL A 74 -3.69 6.97 -3.33
C VAL A 74 -4.14 6.55 -1.93
N LYS A 75 -5.36 6.00 -1.85
CA LYS A 75 -5.86 5.30 -0.67
C LYS A 75 -5.86 3.80 -0.94
N LEU A 76 -5.13 3.05 -0.11
CA LEU A 76 -4.93 1.62 -0.28
C LEU A 76 -5.35 0.86 0.97
N ALA A 77 -6.32 -0.04 0.80
CA ALA A 77 -6.74 -0.98 1.83
C ALA A 77 -5.95 -2.30 1.68
N ILE A 78 -5.23 -2.67 2.73
CA ILE A 78 -4.43 -3.90 2.81
C ILE A 78 -5.09 -4.82 3.82
N GLN A 79 -5.63 -5.93 3.33
CA GLN A 79 -6.27 -6.93 4.17
C GLN A 79 -5.21 -7.89 4.73
N PHE A 80 -5.11 -7.95 6.06
CA PHE A 80 -4.30 -8.93 6.78
C PHE A 80 -5.14 -10.17 7.08
N ARG A 81 -4.54 -11.32 6.80
CA ARG A 81 -5.11 -12.65 7.00
C ARG A 81 -4.08 -13.59 7.62
#